data_AF-A0A132A074-F1
#
_entry.id   AF-A0A132A074-F1
#
_cell.length_a   1.000
_cell.length_b   1.000
_cell.length_c   1.000
_cell.angle_alpha   90.00
_cell.angle_beta   90.00
_cell.angle_gamma   90.00
#
_symmetry.space_group_name_H-M   'P 1'
#
loop_
_entity.id
_entity.type
_entity.pdbx_description
1 polymer ?
#
loop_
_entity_poly.entity_id
_entity_poly.type
_entity_poly.pdbx_seq_one_letter_code
_entity_poly.pdbx_strand_id
1 'polypeptide(L)'
;MAVMEVELPSGYNADLEALPAITRAKVVKRVETSNNDETVFVYLDRVTRDEVCITVPAHRTHHVANNKPVPVTIYDYYDRSKLSRIFYEPELVTVNSLNEKMATFLSSNSESDSE
;
A
#
# COMPACT_ATOMS: atom_id res chain seq x y z
N MET A 1 -1.89 15.20 18.00
CA MET A 1 -2.48 14.22 17.08
C MET A 1 -1.57 14.14 15.88
N ALA A 2 -1.24 12.94 15.43
CA ALA A 2 -0.41 12.75 14.23
C ALA A 2 -1.22 12.02 13.16
N VAL A 3 -0.83 12.20 11.91
CA VAL A 3 -1.39 11.47 10.78
C VAL A 3 -0.24 10.81 10.05
N MET A 4 -0.41 9.53 9.76
CA MET A 4 0.48 8.77 8.90
C MET A 4 -0.24 8.52 7.57
N GLU A 5 0.35 9.00 6.50
CA GLU A 5 -0.07 8.86 5.12
C GLU A 5 0.80 7.79 4.45
N VAL A 6 0.17 6.72 4.00
CA VAL A 6 0.81 5.59 3.32
C VAL A 6 0.32 5.58 1.88
N GLU A 7 1.18 5.99 0.95
CA GLU A 7 0.90 5.90 -0.48
C GLU A 7 1.27 4.49 -0.97
N LEU A 8 0.35 3.83 -1.69
CA LEU A 8 0.59 2.52 -2.29
C LEU A 8 1.19 2.66 -3.69
N PRO A 9 2.06 1.73 -4.13
CA PRO A 9 2.59 1.75 -5.48
C PRO A 9 1.50 1.53 -6.51
N SER A 10 1.71 2.01 -7.74
CA SER A 10 0.76 1.80 -8.84
C SER A 10 0.42 0.33 -9.04
N GLY A 11 -0.88 0.03 -9.15
CA GLY A 11 -1.41 -1.34 -9.28
C GLY A 11 -1.64 -2.05 -7.94
N TYR A 12 -1.57 -1.35 -6.81
CA TYR A 12 -1.95 -1.84 -5.49
C TYR A 12 -3.09 -1.00 -4.90
N ASN A 13 -4.05 -1.67 -4.28
CA ASN A 13 -5.14 -1.05 -3.53
C ASN A 13 -5.15 -1.60 -2.10
N ALA A 14 -5.57 -0.78 -1.14
CA ALA A 14 -5.71 -1.20 0.24
C ALA A 14 -6.82 -2.26 0.38
N ASP A 15 -6.62 -3.23 1.26
CA ASP A 15 -7.64 -4.23 1.59
C ASP A 15 -8.58 -3.68 2.67
N LEU A 16 -9.71 -3.11 2.23
CA LEU A 16 -10.71 -2.48 3.09
C LEU A 16 -11.28 -3.41 4.16
N GLU A 17 -11.37 -4.71 3.89
CA GLU A 17 -11.88 -5.69 4.86
C GLU A 17 -10.86 -5.98 5.96
N ALA A 18 -9.58 -5.90 5.63
CA ALA A 18 -8.48 -6.10 6.56
C ALA A 18 -8.04 -4.81 7.28
N LEU A 19 -8.34 -3.61 6.77
CA LEU A 19 -7.98 -2.33 7.42
C LEU A 19 -8.46 -2.19 8.89
N PRO A 20 -9.67 -2.65 9.29
CA PRO A 20 -10.09 -2.61 10.69
C PRO A 20 -9.11 -3.28 11.65
N ALA A 21 -8.32 -4.26 11.18
CA ALA A 21 -7.27 -4.92 11.98
C ALA A 21 -6.21 -3.94 12.53
N ILE A 22 -5.98 -2.82 11.84
CA ILE A 22 -5.02 -1.78 12.22
C ILE A 22 -5.47 -1.05 13.48
N THR A 23 -6.79 -0.89 13.67
CA THR A 23 -7.36 -0.20 14.83
C THR A 23 -7.18 -0.97 16.14
N ARG A 24 -6.67 -2.21 16.10
CA ARG A 24 -6.29 -2.98 17.30
C ARG A 24 -5.11 -2.36 18.05
N ALA A 25 -4.27 -1.57 17.37
CA ALA A 25 -3.23 -0.81 18.04
C ALA A 25 -3.88 0.34 18.84
N LYS A 26 -3.72 0.36 20.17
CA LYS A 26 -4.37 1.32 21.08
C LYS A 26 -4.16 2.80 20.73
N VAL A 27 -3.11 3.11 19.98
CA VAL A 27 -2.75 4.47 19.56
C VAL A 27 -3.46 4.92 18.29
N VAL A 28 -4.02 3.98 17.50
CA VAL A 28 -4.75 4.26 16.27
C VAL A 28 -6.18 4.63 16.61
N LYS A 29 -6.57 5.83 16.20
CA LYS A 29 -7.92 6.37 16.42
C LYS A 29 -8.86 6.03 15.29
N ARG A 30 -8.36 6.09 14.06
CA ARG A 30 -9.13 5.92 12.84
C ARG A 30 -8.20 5.58 11.68
N VAL A 31 -8.75 4.84 10.71
CA VAL A 31 -8.11 4.59 9.42
C VAL A 31 -9.10 5.04 8.33
N GLU A 32 -8.61 5.74 7.33
CA GLU A 32 -9.38 6.18 6.16
C GLU A 32 -8.58 5.89 4.89
N THR A 33 -9.26 5.73 3.76
CA THR A 33 -8.64 5.60 2.44
C THR A 33 -9.06 6.74 1.53
N SER A 34 -8.23 7.01 0.52
CA SER A 34 -8.53 7.99 -0.53
C SER A 34 -8.00 7.50 -1.87
N ASN A 35 -8.35 8.20 -2.94
CA ASN A 35 -7.87 7.95 -4.30
C ASN A 35 -8.09 6.49 -4.73
N ASN A 36 -9.33 6.00 -4.62
CA ASN A 36 -9.66 4.62 -4.98
C ASN A 36 -8.81 3.58 -4.23
N ASP A 37 -8.61 3.81 -2.93
CA ASP A 37 -7.85 2.96 -2.00
C ASP A 37 -6.33 2.89 -2.27
N GLU A 38 -5.78 3.81 -3.05
CA GLU A 38 -4.33 3.93 -3.29
C GLU A 38 -3.60 4.63 -2.14
N THR A 39 -4.29 5.38 -1.30
CA THR A 39 -3.69 6.08 -0.16
C THR A 39 -4.43 5.73 1.13
N VAL A 40 -3.67 5.34 2.16
CA VAL A 40 -4.20 5.01 3.48
C VAL A 40 -3.76 6.07 4.49
N PHE A 41 -4.73 6.67 5.17
CA PHE A 41 -4.52 7.63 6.25
C PHE A 41 -4.77 6.94 7.60
N VAL A 42 -3.76 6.94 8.46
CA VAL A 42 -3.85 6.42 9.82
C VAL A 42 -3.75 7.57 10.82
N TYR A 43 -4.82 7.80 11.56
CA TYR A 43 -4.92 8.85 12.57
C TYR A 43 -4.46 8.31 13.92
N LEU A 44 -3.43 8.94 14.47
CA LEU A 44 -2.81 8.56 15.74
C LEU A 44 -3.10 9.62 16.80
N ASP A 45 -3.48 9.17 18.00
CA ASP A 45 -3.73 10.07 19.13
C ASP A 45 -2.52 10.91 19.49
N ARG A 46 -1.41 10.22 19.65
CA ARG A 46 -0.10 10.76 20.00
C ARG A 46 0.97 9.83 19.47
N VAL A 47 2.11 10.41 19.12
CA VAL A 47 3.34 9.68 18.81
C VAL A 47 4.29 9.95 19.97
N THR A 48 4.71 8.90 20.67
CA THR A 48 5.67 8.96 21.78
C THR A 48 7.03 8.45 21.30
N ARG A 49 7.97 8.24 22.24
CA ARG A 49 9.24 7.55 21.94
C ARG A 49 9.09 6.05 21.82
N ASP A 50 7.92 5.51 22.18
CA ASP A 50 7.64 4.09 22.07
C ASP A 50 7.38 3.74 20.60
N GLU A 51 8.00 2.67 20.12
CA GLU A 51 7.81 2.21 18.75
C GLU A 51 6.41 1.64 18.56
N VAL A 52 5.77 2.04 17.47
CA VAL A 52 4.45 1.55 17.06
C VAL A 52 4.57 1.01 15.65
N CYS A 53 4.29 -0.29 15.48
CA CYS A 53 4.26 -0.93 14.19
C CYS A 53 2.83 -1.04 13.68
N ILE A 54 2.60 -0.60 12.45
CA ILE A 54 1.30 -0.66 11.78
C ILE A 54 1.49 -1.40 10.47
N THR A 55 0.72 -2.46 10.28
CA THR A 55 0.73 -3.26 9.05
C THR A 55 -0.46 -2.83 8.20
N VAL A 56 -0.20 -2.28 7.01
CA VAL A 56 -1.24 -1.90 6.06
C VAL A 56 -1.40 -3.02 5.03
N PRO A 57 -2.49 -3.81 5.08
CA PRO A 57 -2.76 -4.83 4.09
C PRO A 57 -3.19 -4.19 2.77
N ALA A 58 -2.60 -4.66 1.67
CA ALA A 58 -2.90 -4.21 0.32
C ALA A 58 -2.84 -5.40 -0.64
N HIS A 59 -3.63 -5.36 -1.70
CA HIS A 59 -3.67 -6.37 -2.75
C HIS A 59 -3.27 -5.76 -4.09
N ARG A 60 -2.62 -6.57 -4.93
CA ARG A 60 -2.21 -6.17 -6.26
C ARG A 60 -3.39 -6.31 -7.23
N THR A 61 -3.91 -5.18 -7.71
CA THR A 61 -5.01 -5.13 -8.68
C THR A 61 -4.48 -5.22 -10.12
N HIS A 62 -3.31 -4.65 -10.38
CA HIS A 62 -2.74 -4.59 -11.73
C HIS A 62 -1.25 -4.94 -11.74
N HIS A 63 -0.83 -5.60 -12.82
CA HIS A 63 0.56 -5.91 -13.08
C HIS A 63 1.28 -4.71 -13.72
N VAL A 64 1.79 -3.83 -12.88
CA VAL A 64 2.65 -2.71 -13.31
C VAL A 64 4.13 -3.14 -13.24
N ALA A 65 4.92 -2.73 -14.24
CA ALA A 65 6.37 -2.89 -14.26
C ALA A 65 7.06 -1.55 -13.99
N ASN A 66 8.30 -1.62 -13.50
CA ASN A 66 9.13 -0.45 -13.19
C ASN A 66 8.41 0.56 -12.26
N ASN A 67 7.79 0.05 -11.20
CA ASN A 67 7.13 0.88 -10.19
C ASN A 67 8.11 1.90 -9.62
N LYS A 68 7.66 3.15 -9.50
CA LYS A 68 8.43 4.20 -8.83
C LYS A 68 8.32 4.02 -7.30
N PRO A 69 9.36 4.38 -6.53
CA PRO A 69 9.27 4.48 -5.08
C PRO A 69 8.14 5.40 -4.66
N VAL A 70 7.37 4.96 -3.67
CA VAL A 70 6.27 5.70 -3.06
C VAL A 70 6.58 6.01 -1.59
N PRO A 71 6.08 7.12 -1.06
CA PRO A 71 6.40 7.53 0.29
C PRO A 71 5.42 7.02 1.35
N VAL A 72 5.96 6.85 2.55
CA VAL A 72 5.23 6.87 3.82
C VAL A 72 5.60 8.15 4.55
N THR A 73 4.61 8.97 4.87
CA THR A 73 4.80 10.27 5.52
C THR A 73 4.07 10.28 6.84
N ILE A 74 4.74 10.69 7.92
CA ILE A 74 4.09 10.95 9.21
C ILE A 74 4.28 12.42 9.57
N TYR A 75 3.22 13.08 10.04
CA TYR A 75 3.26 14.48 10.40
C TYR A 75 2.33 14.81 11.57
N ASP A 76 2.66 15.88 12.33
CA ASP A 76 1.74 16.43 13.31
C ASP A 76 0.58 17.16 12.60
N TYR A 77 -0.65 16.90 13.04
CA TYR A 77 -1.86 17.44 12.42
C TYR A 77 -1.95 18.98 12.53
N TYR A 78 -1.44 19.56 13.62
CA TYR A 78 -1.53 20.99 13.89
C TYR A 78 -0.27 21.75 13.45
N ASP A 79 0.86 21.06 13.36
CA ASP A 79 2.16 21.65 13.00
C ASP A 79 2.86 20.83 11.92
N ARG A 80 2.57 21.17 10.65
CA ARG A 80 3.14 20.49 9.47
C ARG A 80 4.66 20.67 9.31
N SER A 81 5.31 21.53 10.10
CA SER A 81 6.78 21.60 10.11
C SER A 81 7.42 20.36 10.73
N LYS A 82 6.67 19.64 11.58
CA LYS A 82 7.07 18.37 12.20
C LYS A 82 6.57 17.21 11.34
N LEU A 83 7.39 16.80 10.38
CA LEU A 83 7.11 15.63 9.55
C LEU A 83 8.37 14.78 9.34
N SER A 84 8.14 13.52 9.01
CA SER A 84 9.15 12.61 8.48
C SER A 84 8.59 11.86 7.28
N ARG A 85 9.43 11.60 6.28
CA ARG A 85 9.04 10.92 5.04
C ARG A 85 10.11 9.90 4.66
N ILE A 86 9.68 8.68 4.35
CA ILE A 86 10.54 7.59 3.88
C ILE A 86 9.93 7.03 2.60
N PHE A 87 10.76 6.63 1.64
CA PHE A 87 10.32 6.00 0.41
C PHE A 87 10.54 4.49 0.48
N TYR A 88 9.60 3.73 -0.09
CA TYR A 88 9.71 2.29 -0.26
C TYR A 88 9.32 1.89 -1.68
N GLU A 89 9.77 0.72 -2.10
CA GLU A 89 9.51 0.15 -3.42
C GLU A 89 8.87 -1.23 -3.26
N PRO A 90 7.87 -1.58 -4.10
CA PRO A 90 7.39 -2.95 -4.18
C PRO A 90 8.45 -3.84 -4.83
N GLU A 91 8.27 -5.15 -4.75
CA GLU A 91 9.13 -6.10 -5.47
C GLU A 91 9.18 -5.76 -6.96
N LEU A 92 10.39 -5.60 -7.48
CA LEU A 92 10.63 -5.12 -8.84
C LEU A 92 10.11 -6.15 -9.85
N VAL A 93 9.09 -5.74 -10.59
CA VAL A 93 8.63 -6.48 -11.76
C VAL A 93 9.15 -5.78 -13.01
N THR A 94 9.90 -6.52 -13.82
CA THR A 94 10.43 -6.02 -15.10
C THR A 94 9.44 -6.29 -16.23
N VAL A 95 9.54 -5.50 -17.30
CA VAL A 95 8.72 -5.70 -18.50
C VAL A 95 8.88 -7.10 -19.11
N ASN A 96 10.08 -7.66 -19.07
CA ASN A 96 10.35 -9.01 -19.58
C ASN A 96 9.58 -10.06 -18.75
N SER A 97 9.63 -9.96 -17.43
CA SER A 97 8.91 -10.88 -16.54
C SER A 97 7.38 -10.79 -16.68
N LEU A 98 6.84 -9.62 -17.04
CA LEU A 98 5.43 -9.49 -17.39
C LEU A 98 5.10 -10.16 -18.71
N ASN A 99 5.90 -9.92 -19.75
CA ASN A 99 5.68 -10.51 -21.06
C ASN A 99 5.76 -12.03 -21.02
N GLU A 100 6.70 -12.60 -20.26
CA GLU A 100 6.80 -14.04 -20.03
C GLU A 100 5.53 -14.59 -19.36
N LYS A 101 5.06 -13.94 -18.27
CA LYS A 101 3.81 -14.33 -17.60
C LYS A 101 2.59 -14.25 -18.52
N MET A 102 2.50 -13.20 -19.35
CA MET A 102 1.42 -13.04 -20.32
C MET A 102 1.49 -14.12 -21.40
N ALA A 103 2.68 -14.46 -21.91
CA ALA A 103 2.87 -15.53 -22.87
C ALA A 103 2.47 -16.89 -22.28
N THR A 104 2.87 -17.18 -21.04
CA THR A 104 2.46 -18.41 -20.33
C THR A 104 0.94 -18.48 -20.15
N PHE A 105 0.29 -17.37 -19.78
CA PHE A 105 -1.16 -17.31 -19.62
C PHE A 105 -1.91 -17.53 -20.94
N LEU A 106 -1.40 -16.97 -22.05
CA LEU A 106 -1.97 -17.19 -23.38
C LEU A 106 -1.78 -18.64 -23.85
N SER A 107 -0.63 -19.26 -23.56
CA SER A 107 -0.44 -20.69 -23.88
C SER A 107 -1.36 -21.60 -23.05
N SER A 108 -1.57 -21.32 -21.76
CA SER A 108 -2.42 -22.16 -20.91
C SER A 108 -3.90 -22.10 -21.29
N ASN A 109 -4.38 -20.98 -21.86
CA ASN A 109 -5.76 -20.87 -22.33
C ASN A 109 -5.98 -21.46 -23.73
N SER A 110 -4.91 -21.76 -24.48
CA SER A 110 -5.02 -22.41 -25.79
C SER A 110 -5.18 -23.93 -25.72
N GLU A 111 -4.89 -24.55 -24.57
CA GLU A 111 -5.05 -25.99 -24.33
C GLU A 111 -6.41 -26.38 -23.72
N SER A 112 -7.27 -25.39 -23.39
CA SER A 112 -8.60 -25.62 -22.81
C SER A 112 -9.77 -25.59 -23.81
N ASP A 113 -9.51 -25.34 -25.10
CA ASP A 113 -10.55 -25.29 -26.16
C ASP A 113 -10.60 -26.58 -27.02
N SER A 114 -9.98 -27.67 -26.57
CA SER A 114 -9.97 -28.96 -27.29
C SER A 114 -10.53 -30.13 -26.47
N GLU A 115 -11.74 -29.98 -25.92
CA GLU A 115 -12.63 -31.09 -25.52
C GLU A 115 -14.09 -30.83 -25.93
#